data_AF-A0AAW0JU45-F1
#
_entry.id   AF-A0AAW0JU45-F1
#
_cell.length_a   1.000
_cell.length_b   1.000
_cell.length_c   1.000
_cell.angle_alpha   90.00
_cell.angle_beta   90.00
_cell.angle_gamma   90.00
#
_symmetry.space_group_name_H-M   'P 1'
#
loop_
_entity.id
_entity.type
_entity.pdbx_description
1 polymer ?
#
loop_
_entity_poly.entity_id
_entity_poly.type
_entity_poly.pdbx_seq_one_letter_code
_entity_poly.pdbx_strand_id
1 'polypeptide(L)'
;MSSPSPCSSSWSSQRYRIGYALSPKKVESFIQNSLINKAKQRGVDLIKIDPTKPLTQQGPFDCVIHKLYGSDWNNQLRQLALHHPNVVVIDSPESIKRLHNRISMLDVVTSLKIPPGDQTFGVPNQRVLDESEWIRLKK
;
A
#
# COMPACT_ATOMS: atom_id res chain seq x y z
N MET A 1 -39.31 16.71 -28.30
CA MET A 1 -38.40 15.63 -27.87
C MET A 1 -37.40 16.26 -26.92
N SER A 2 -37.64 16.16 -25.62
CA SER A 2 -36.83 16.82 -24.59
C SER A 2 -35.72 15.87 -24.15
N SER A 3 -34.48 16.33 -24.23
CA SER A 3 -33.28 15.60 -23.81
C SER A 3 -33.37 15.19 -22.33
N PRO A 4 -32.89 14.00 -21.93
CA PRO A 4 -32.90 13.61 -20.53
C PRO A 4 -31.89 14.45 -19.75
N SER A 5 -32.35 15.02 -18.63
CA SER A 5 -31.53 15.76 -17.68
C SER A 5 -30.42 14.89 -17.10
N PRO A 6 -29.22 15.42 -16.78
CA PRO A 6 -28.20 14.65 -16.11
C PRO A 6 -28.72 14.24 -14.73
N CYS A 7 -28.70 12.93 -14.45
CA CYS A 7 -29.02 12.38 -13.15
C CYS A 7 -28.08 13.02 -12.11
N SER A 8 -28.60 13.97 -11.34
CA SER A 8 -27.88 14.59 -10.23
C SER A 8 -27.84 13.61 -9.07
N SER A 9 -26.95 12.62 -9.14
CA SER A 9 -26.52 11.94 -7.91
C SER A 9 -25.75 12.97 -7.09
N SER A 10 -26.40 13.57 -6.09
CA SER A 10 -25.73 14.37 -5.09
C SER A 10 -24.82 13.42 -4.30
N TRP A 11 -23.60 13.21 -4.79
CA TRP A 11 -22.51 12.78 -3.93
C TRP A 11 -22.35 13.92 -2.95
N SER A 12 -22.98 13.80 -1.78
CA SER A 12 -22.72 14.64 -0.63
C SER A 12 -21.21 14.77 -0.48
N SER A 13 -20.76 15.98 -0.15
CA SER A 13 -19.39 16.49 -0.03
C SER A 13 -18.46 15.73 0.93
N GLN A 14 -18.53 14.40 0.98
CA GLN A 14 -17.72 13.55 1.82
C GLN A 14 -16.29 13.60 1.31
N ARG A 15 -15.41 14.17 2.15
CA ARG A 15 -13.98 14.19 1.90
C ARG A 15 -13.33 13.02 2.64
N TYR A 16 -12.41 12.33 1.98
CA TYR A 16 -11.60 11.27 2.59
C TYR A 16 -10.23 11.82 2.98
N ARG A 17 -9.79 11.55 4.20
CA ARG A 17 -8.51 11.94 4.78
C ARG A 17 -7.54 10.77 4.75
N ILE A 18 -6.65 10.77 3.77
CA ILE A 18 -5.65 9.71 3.59
C ILE A 18 -4.31 10.19 4.16
N GLY A 19 -3.92 9.63 5.29
CA GLY A 19 -2.60 9.82 5.87
C GLY A 19 -1.53 9.10 5.04
N TYR A 20 -0.41 9.74 4.74
CA TYR A 20 0.72 9.10 4.06
C TYR A 20 2.03 9.21 4.85
N ALA A 21 2.73 8.08 4.97
CA ALA A 21 4.05 7.99 5.59
C ALA A 21 5.03 7.31 4.62
N LEU A 22 5.89 8.09 3.98
CA LEU A 22 6.80 7.64 2.93
C LEU A 22 8.20 8.18 3.19
N SER A 23 9.23 7.50 2.67
CA SER A 23 10.60 8.04 2.74
C SER A 23 10.70 9.39 2.01
N PRO A 24 11.64 10.28 2.40
CA PRO A 24 11.78 11.60 1.78
C PRO A 24 11.85 11.55 0.24
N LYS A 25 12.70 10.67 -0.30
CA LYS A 25 12.84 10.44 -1.75
C LYS A 25 11.53 9.98 -2.41
N LYS A 26 10.71 9.20 -1.71
CA LYS A 26 9.42 8.72 -2.22
C LYS A 26 8.37 9.82 -2.19
N VAL A 27 8.36 10.69 -1.17
CA VAL A 27 7.52 11.89 -1.15
C VAL A 27 7.86 12.79 -2.34
N GLU A 28 9.15 13.09 -2.52
CA GLU A 28 9.64 13.93 -3.61
C GLU A 28 9.34 13.36 -5.01
N SER A 29 9.34 12.04 -5.19
CA SER A 29 9.05 11.45 -6.51
C SER A 29 7.56 11.15 -6.75
N PHE A 30 6.78 10.92 -5.68
CA PHE A 30 5.42 10.39 -5.81
C PHE A 30 4.33 11.39 -5.39
N ILE A 31 4.54 12.17 -4.34
CA ILE A 31 3.56 13.14 -3.82
C ILE A 31 3.73 14.48 -4.53
N GLN A 32 3.52 14.44 -5.84
CA GLN A 32 3.61 15.62 -6.71
C GLN A 32 2.32 16.45 -6.68
N ASN A 33 2.42 17.73 -7.05
CA ASN A 33 1.27 18.63 -7.16
C ASN A 33 0.16 18.07 -8.06
N SER A 34 0.53 17.36 -9.12
CA SER A 34 -0.43 16.69 -10.01
C SER A 34 -1.30 15.68 -9.27
N LEU A 35 -0.71 14.84 -8.41
CA LEU A 35 -1.44 13.88 -7.59
C LEU A 35 -2.31 14.58 -6.54
N ILE A 36 -1.75 15.56 -5.82
CA ILE A 36 -2.45 16.31 -4.77
C ILE A 36 -3.69 17.01 -5.35
N ASN A 37 -3.53 17.71 -6.47
CA ASN A 37 -4.63 18.41 -7.12
C ASN A 37 -5.71 17.45 -7.62
N LYS A 38 -5.30 16.31 -8.22
CA LYS A 38 -6.23 15.29 -8.69
C LYS A 38 -7.00 14.63 -7.54
N ALA A 39 -6.32 14.35 -6.43
CA ALA A 39 -6.94 13.82 -5.22
C ALA A 39 -7.98 14.82 -4.66
N LYS A 40 -7.59 16.09 -4.53
CA LYS A 40 -8.47 17.16 -4.00
C LYS A 40 -9.75 17.33 -4.82
N GLN A 41 -9.64 17.28 -6.15
CA GLN A 41 -10.78 17.33 -7.08
C GLN A 41 -11.73 16.14 -6.92
N ARG A 42 -11.23 15.01 -6.41
CA ARG A 42 -12.00 13.79 -6.13
C ARG A 42 -12.42 13.68 -4.66
N GLY A 43 -12.34 14.77 -3.90
CA GLY A 43 -12.70 14.77 -2.48
C GLY A 43 -11.72 14.02 -1.59
N VAL A 44 -10.45 13.89 -1.98
CA VAL A 44 -9.42 13.21 -1.18
C VAL A 44 -8.39 14.23 -0.71
N ASP A 45 -8.17 14.28 0.60
CA ASP A 45 -7.11 15.04 1.26
C ASP A 45 -5.95 14.12 1.61
N LEU A 46 -4.79 14.35 0.99
CA LEU A 46 -3.55 13.66 1.32
C LEU A 46 -2.85 14.40 2.45
N ILE A 47 -2.67 13.73 3.59
CA ILE A 47 -2.13 14.32 4.82
C ILE A 47 -0.79 13.66 5.14
N LYS A 48 0.28 14.45 5.17
CA LYS A 48 1.60 13.94 5.56
C LYS A 48 1.60 13.52 7.03
N ILE A 49 1.99 12.28 7.30
CA ILE A 49 2.21 11.78 8.66
C ILE A 49 3.63 12.10 9.09
N ASP A 50 3.78 12.55 10.33
CA ASP A 50 5.06 12.72 11.01
C ASP A 50 5.39 11.42 11.79
N PRO A 51 6.36 10.60 11.33
CA PRO A 51 6.66 9.32 11.97
C PRO A 51 7.32 9.48 13.36
N THR A 52 7.73 10.70 13.74
CA THR A 52 8.33 10.99 15.04
C THR A 52 7.30 11.19 16.15
N LYS A 53 6.01 11.27 15.80
CA LYS A 53 4.89 11.46 16.73
C LYS A 53 3.99 10.24 16.75
N PRO A 54 3.25 9.99 17.85
CA PRO A 54 2.31 8.88 17.91
C PRO A 54 1.26 8.93 16.79
N LEU A 55 1.21 7.91 15.94
CA LEU A 55 0.28 7.84 14.81
C LEU A 55 -1.20 7.97 15.20
N THR A 56 -1.59 7.39 16.33
CA THR A 56 -2.97 7.42 16.86
C THR A 56 -3.48 8.83 17.19
N GLN A 57 -2.59 9.81 17.30
CA GLN A 57 -2.91 11.20 17.66
C GLN A 57 -2.91 12.15 16.45
N GLN A 58 -2.56 11.68 15.25
CA GLN A 58 -2.41 12.53 14.06
C GLN A 58 -3.66 12.56 13.16
N GLY A 59 -4.68 11.78 13.52
CA GLY A 59 -5.93 11.66 12.78
C GLY A 59 -6.91 12.83 12.99
N PRO A 60 -8.17 12.68 12.58
CA PRO A 60 -8.74 11.45 12.01
C PRO A 60 -8.22 11.15 10.61
N PHE A 61 -8.11 9.86 10.30
CA PHE A 61 -7.82 9.33 8.98
C PHE A 61 -8.94 8.38 8.59
N ASP A 62 -9.25 8.29 7.30
CA ASP A 62 -10.07 7.19 6.76
C ASP A 62 -9.16 6.04 6.30
N CYS A 63 -7.92 6.38 5.90
CA CYS A 63 -6.93 5.44 5.41
C CYS A 63 -5.51 5.94 5.73
N VAL A 64 -4.59 5.02 5.97
CA VAL A 64 -3.15 5.28 6.04
C VAL A 64 -2.44 4.48 4.94
N ILE A 65 -1.75 5.18 4.05
CA ILE A 65 -0.82 4.59 3.08
C ILE A 65 0.60 4.74 3.60
N HIS A 66 1.42 3.70 3.53
CA HIS A 66 2.78 3.80 4.03
C HIS A 66 3.79 2.99 3.25
N LYS A 67 5.05 3.43 3.34
CA LYS A 67 6.23 2.71 2.87
C LYS A 67 7.42 3.04 3.77
N LEU A 68 7.20 2.87 5.06
CA LEU A 68 8.24 2.88 6.09
C LEU A 68 8.37 1.46 6.66
N TYR A 69 9.55 1.12 7.12
CA TYR A 69 9.87 -0.21 7.63
C TYR A 69 10.47 -0.08 9.04
N GLY A 70 10.37 -1.14 9.83
CA GLY A 70 10.92 -1.21 11.19
C GLY A 70 9.88 -1.69 12.20
N SER A 71 10.35 -2.28 13.31
CA SER A 71 9.50 -2.76 14.41
C SER A 71 8.62 -1.65 14.96
N ASP A 72 9.19 -0.47 15.17
CA ASP A 72 8.52 0.65 15.83
C ASP A 72 7.37 1.18 14.96
N TRP A 73 7.63 1.35 13.66
CA TRP A 73 6.59 1.75 12.72
C TRP A 73 5.47 0.71 12.62
N ASN A 74 5.82 -0.58 12.53
CA ASN A 74 4.83 -1.66 12.52
C ASN A 74 3.99 -1.67 13.80
N ASN A 75 4.59 -1.38 14.95
CA ASN A 75 3.87 -1.26 16.21
C ASN A 75 2.91 -0.07 16.18
N GLN A 76 3.33 1.10 15.67
CA GLN A 76 2.43 2.24 15.50
C GLN A 76 1.21 1.91 14.62
N LEU A 77 1.40 1.18 13.50
CA LEU A 77 0.30 0.76 12.63
C LEU A 77 -0.67 -0.21 13.33
N ARG A 78 -0.15 -1.17 14.11
CA ARG A 78 -1.00 -2.07 14.90
C ARG A 78 -1.78 -1.32 15.98
N GLN A 79 -1.14 -0.36 16.65
CA GLN A 79 -1.82 0.48 17.63
C GLN A 79 -2.91 1.34 16.97
N LEU A 80 -2.67 1.88 15.78
CA LEU A 80 -3.70 2.59 15.02
C LEU A 80 -4.89 1.69 14.70
N ALA A 81 -4.65 0.49 14.15
CA ALA A 81 -5.71 -0.45 13.82
C ALA A 81 -6.50 -0.94 15.04
N LEU A 82 -5.85 -1.07 16.20
CA LEU A 82 -6.50 -1.43 17.48
C LEU A 82 -7.40 -0.31 18.02
N HIS A 83 -6.90 0.93 18.04
CA HIS A 83 -7.63 2.06 18.62
C HIS A 83 -8.66 2.68 17.66
N HIS A 84 -8.44 2.52 16.35
CA HIS A 84 -9.25 3.10 15.29
C HIS A 84 -9.56 2.04 14.23
N PRO A 85 -10.42 1.05 14.53
CA PRO A 85 -10.66 -0.11 13.66
C PRO A 85 -11.28 0.23 12.30
N ASN A 86 -11.85 1.43 12.16
CA ASN A 86 -12.40 1.92 10.89
C ASN A 86 -11.33 2.48 9.94
N VAL A 87 -10.09 2.66 10.42
CA VAL A 87 -8.99 3.18 9.60
C VAL A 87 -8.35 2.04 8.81
N VAL A 88 -8.39 2.15 7.49
CA VAL A 88 -7.75 1.17 6.61
C VAL A 88 -6.25 1.42 6.55
N VAL A 89 -5.43 0.41 6.83
CA VAL A 89 -3.97 0.49 6.69
C VAL A 89 -3.51 -0.23 5.43
N ILE A 90 -2.93 0.52 4.49
CA ILE A 90 -2.47 0.02 3.20
C ILE A 90 -0.93 0.07 3.13
N ASP A 91 -0.23 -1.07 3.08
CA ASP A 91 -0.69 -2.44 3.34
C ASP A 91 -0.47 -2.84 4.80
N SER A 92 -1.21 -3.83 5.30
CA SER A 92 -0.94 -4.40 6.64
C SER A 92 0.54 -4.86 6.75
N PRO A 93 1.19 -4.67 7.92
CA PRO A 93 2.56 -5.14 8.13
C PRO A 93 2.77 -6.63 7.78
N GLU A 94 1.77 -7.46 8.04
CA GLU A 94 1.78 -8.90 7.81
C GLU A 94 1.76 -9.23 6.31
N SER A 95 0.96 -8.51 5.52
CA SER A 95 0.92 -8.65 4.05
C SER A 95 2.21 -8.18 3.37
N ILE A 96 2.94 -7.25 3.99
CA ILE A 96 4.26 -6.79 3.50
C ILE A 96 5.35 -7.80 3.89
N LYS A 97 5.30 -8.34 5.12
CA LYS A 97 6.34 -9.25 5.65
C LYS A 97 6.59 -10.45 4.74
N ARG A 98 5.55 -11.03 4.15
CA ARG A 98 5.69 -12.16 3.20
C ARG A 98 6.52 -11.81 1.95
N LEU A 99 6.57 -10.54 1.56
CA LEU A 99 7.29 -10.07 0.37
C LEU A 99 8.79 -9.82 0.64
N HIS A 100 9.23 -9.83 1.90
CA HIS A 100 10.64 -9.59 2.23
C HIS A 100 11.54 -10.81 1.99
N ASN A 101 10.99 -12.02 1.92
CA ASN A 101 11.75 -13.22 1.62
C ASN A 101 11.72 -13.50 0.11
N ARG A 102 12.82 -13.24 -0.58
CA ARG A 102 12.93 -13.46 -2.04
C ARG A 102 12.72 -14.91 -2.47
N ILE A 103 12.88 -15.87 -1.55
CA ILE A 103 12.66 -17.29 -1.79
C ILE A 103 11.15 -17.56 -1.87
N SER A 104 10.38 -17.03 -0.91
CA SER A 104 8.96 -17.36 -0.74
C SER A 104 8.01 -16.26 -1.24
N MET A 105 8.50 -15.10 -1.68
CA MET A 105 7.64 -13.96 -2.06
C MET A 105 6.70 -14.29 -3.22
N LEU A 106 7.11 -15.20 -4.10
CA LEU A 106 6.32 -15.64 -5.25
C LEU A 106 5.38 -16.81 -4.92
N ASP A 107 5.46 -17.40 -3.73
CA ASP A 107 4.58 -18.51 -3.35
C ASP A 107 3.11 -18.10 -3.43
N VAL A 108 2.80 -16.81 -3.22
CA VAL A 108 1.44 -16.27 -3.39
C VAL A 108 0.88 -16.51 -4.80
N VAL A 109 1.73 -16.53 -5.83
CA VAL A 109 1.32 -16.76 -7.22
C VAL A 109 0.74 -18.16 -7.39
N THR A 110 1.26 -19.15 -6.66
CA THR A 110 0.77 -20.54 -6.70
C THR A 110 -0.64 -20.70 -6.12
N SER A 111 -1.06 -19.76 -5.28
CA SER A 111 -2.36 -19.78 -4.60
C SER A 111 -3.44 -18.93 -5.31
N LEU A 112 -3.10 -18.26 -6.42
CA LEU A 112 -4.03 -17.41 -7.15
C LEU A 112 -5.07 -18.26 -7.89
N LYS A 113 -6.35 -18.01 -7.60
CA LYS A 113 -7.48 -18.60 -8.32
C LYS A 113 -7.84 -17.70 -9.51
N ILE A 114 -7.19 -17.93 -10.64
CA ILE A 114 -7.47 -17.22 -11.89
C ILE A 114 -8.33 -18.13 -12.77
N PRO A 115 -9.45 -17.63 -13.34
CA PRO A 115 -10.24 -18.40 -14.29
C PRO A 115 -9.36 -18.92 -15.43
N PRO A 116 -9.58 -20.17 -15.87
CA PRO A 116 -8.83 -20.71 -17.00
C PRO A 116 -9.08 -19.87 -18.26
N GLY A 117 -8.00 -19.55 -18.94
CA GLY A 117 -7.98 -18.91 -20.26
C GLY A 117 -6.74 -19.38 -21.02
N ASP A 118 -6.43 -18.76 -22.16
CA ASP A 118 -5.35 -19.21 -23.05
C ASP A 118 -3.92 -18.94 -22.54
N GLN A 119 -3.78 -18.37 -21.34
CA GLN A 119 -2.49 -17.95 -20.77
C GLN A 119 -2.16 -18.74 -19.51
N THR A 120 -0.92 -19.21 -19.43
CA THR A 120 -0.35 -19.85 -18.24
C THR A 120 0.46 -18.85 -17.44
N PHE A 121 0.30 -18.86 -16.12
CA PHE A 121 1.13 -18.11 -15.18
C PHE A 121 1.69 -19.06 -14.13
N GLY A 122 2.87 -18.74 -13.60
CA GLY A 122 3.54 -19.59 -12.62
C GLY A 122 4.76 -18.89 -12.02
N VAL A 123 5.32 -19.51 -10.99
CA VAL A 123 6.58 -19.07 -10.39
C VAL A 123 7.73 -19.53 -11.30
N PRO A 124 8.64 -18.65 -11.74
CA PRO A 124 9.82 -19.06 -12.49
C PRO A 124 10.68 -20.05 -11.71
N ASN A 125 11.41 -20.92 -12.42
CA ASN A 125 12.41 -21.78 -11.79
C ASN A 125 13.46 -20.92 -11.08
N GLN A 126 13.48 -21.01 -9.75
CA GLN A 126 14.39 -20.26 -8.90
C GLN A 126 15.11 -21.21 -7.94
N ARG A 127 16.40 -20.95 -7.70
CA ARG A 127 17.22 -21.69 -6.73
C ARG A 127 17.98 -20.70 -5.88
N VAL A 128 18.01 -20.99 -4.58
CA VAL A 128 18.85 -20.28 -3.62
C VAL A 128 20.20 -20.97 -3.62
N LEU A 129 21.26 -20.20 -3.79
CA LEU A 129 22.62 -20.68 -3.67
C LEU A 129 23.16 -20.15 -2.36
N ASP A 130 23.66 -21.04 -1.52
CA ASP A 130 24.52 -20.61 -0.42
C ASP A 130 25.89 -20.17 -0.95
N GLU A 131 26.70 -19.56 -0.08
CA GLU A 131 28.01 -19.04 -0.46
C GLU A 131 28.95 -20.13 -0.97
N SER A 132 28.88 -21.34 -0.41
CA SER A 132 29.73 -22.46 -0.82
C SER A 132 29.34 -23.00 -2.20
N GLU A 133 28.04 -23.08 -2.49
CA GLU A 133 27.51 -23.46 -3.80
C GLU A 133 27.84 -22.40 -4.86
N TRP A 134 27.73 -21.12 -4.51
CA TRP A 134 28.08 -20.01 -5.39
C TRP A 134 29.56 -20.04 -5.80
N ILE A 135 30.47 -20.25 -4.84
CA ILE A 135 31.91 -20.35 -5.10
C ILE A 135 32.22 -21.52 -6.03
N ARG A 136 31.55 -22.67 -5.84
CA ARG A 136 31.74 -23.86 -6.68
C ARG A 136 31.30 -23.64 -8.13
N LEU A 137 30.27 -22.84 -8.37
CA LEU A 137 29.75 -22.56 -9.72
C LEU A 137 30.59 -21.53 -10.50
N LYS A 138 31.54 -20.86 -9.86
CA LYS A 138 32.47 -19.91 -10.50
C LYS A 138 33.82 -20.50 -10.90
N LYS A 139 34.10 -21.75 -10.56
CA LYS A 139 35.27 -22.51 -11.01
C LYS A 139 34.89 -23.38 -12.21
#